data_AF-G7KUY7-F1
#
_entry.id   AF-G7KUY7-F1
#
_cell.length_a   1.000
_cell.length_b   1.000
_cell.length_c   1.000
_cell.angle_alpha   90.00
_cell.angle_beta   90.00
_cell.angle_gamma   90.00
#
_symmetry.space_group_name_H-M   'P 1'
#
loop_
_entity.id
_entity.type
_entity.pdbx_description
1 polymer ?
#
loop_
_entity_poly.entity_id
_entity_poly.type
_entity_poly.pdbx_seq_one_letter_code
_entity_poly.pdbx_strand_id
1 'polypeptide(L)'
;MQEGVPIVAWPLFAEQAMNAVMLCDGLKVAIRLKFEDDEIVEKDKTANVIKCLMEGEEGKTMRDRMKSLKDYAVNAVKDEGSSIQNLSQLASQWESFGGI
;
A
#
# COMPACT_ATOMS: atom_id res chain seq x y z
N MET A 1 -2.80 -1.00 4.42
CA MET A 1 -1.63 -1.72 4.97
C MET A 1 -1.83 -2.17 6.42
N GLN A 2 -2.44 -1.37 7.29
CA GLN A 2 -2.63 -1.73 8.72
C GLN A 2 -3.33 -3.06 8.98
N GLU A 3 -4.15 -3.57 8.05
CA GLU A 3 -4.77 -4.88 8.19
C GLU A 3 -3.98 -6.05 7.60
N GLY A 4 -2.87 -5.80 6.90
CA GLY A 4 -2.03 -6.88 6.37
C GLY A 4 -2.59 -7.56 5.10
N VAL A 5 -3.57 -6.94 4.42
CA VAL A 5 -4.28 -7.52 3.26
C VAL A 5 -3.59 -7.13 1.94
N PRO A 6 -3.16 -8.10 1.10
CA PRO A 6 -2.53 -7.82 -0.19
C PRO A 6 -3.57 -7.32 -1.21
N ILE A 7 -3.13 -6.64 -2.26
CA ILE A 7 -4.01 -5.80 -3.10
C ILE A 7 -4.03 -6.29 -4.56
N VAL A 8 -5.21 -6.25 -5.20
CA VAL A 8 -5.30 -6.19 -6.67
C VAL A 8 -5.35 -4.71 -7.05
N ALA A 9 -4.31 -4.20 -7.71
CA ALA A 9 -4.24 -2.81 -8.13
C ALA A 9 -5.01 -2.62 -9.44
N TRP A 10 -6.08 -1.83 -9.38
CA TRP A 10 -6.91 -1.43 -10.51
C TRP A 10 -7.00 0.10 -10.56
N PRO A 11 -6.01 0.79 -11.17
CA PRO A 11 -6.00 2.25 -11.22
C PRO A 11 -7.08 2.78 -12.18
N LEU A 12 -7.72 3.89 -11.83
CA LEU A 12 -8.79 4.51 -12.61
C LEU A 12 -8.46 5.96 -13.01
N PHE A 13 -7.97 6.78 -12.08
CA PHE A 13 -7.69 8.19 -12.35
C PHE A 13 -6.63 8.78 -11.41
N ALA A 14 -6.25 10.03 -11.67
CA ALA A 14 -5.27 10.80 -10.90
C ALA A 14 -3.95 10.04 -10.72
N GLU A 15 -3.42 10.00 -9.50
CA GLU A 15 -2.12 9.41 -9.18
C GLU A 15 -2.16 7.89 -8.97
N GLN A 16 -3.33 7.25 -9.14
CA GLN A 16 -3.49 5.81 -8.87
C GLN A 16 -2.58 4.94 -9.72
N ALA A 17 -2.28 5.34 -10.96
CA ALA A 17 -1.35 4.62 -11.82
C ALA A 17 0.08 4.60 -11.23
N MET A 18 0.51 5.73 -10.65
CA MET A 18 1.79 5.83 -9.95
C MET A 18 1.79 4.99 -8.67
N ASN A 19 0.70 5.04 -7.89
CA ASN A 19 0.55 4.22 -6.68
C ASN A 19 0.56 2.72 -7.01
N ALA A 20 -0.05 2.30 -8.12
CA ALA A 20 -0.03 0.91 -8.58
C ALA A 20 1.41 0.43 -8.88
N VAL A 21 2.23 1.26 -9.54
CA VAL A 21 3.66 0.97 -9.75
C VAL A 21 4.40 0.84 -8.43
N MET A 22 4.19 1.78 -7.50
CA MET A 22 4.81 1.72 -6.17
C MET A 22 4.43 0.43 -5.42
N LEU A 23 3.15 0.03 -5.44
CA LEU A 23 2.65 -1.14 -4.72
C LEU A 23 3.10 -2.47 -5.36
N CYS A 24 3.11 -2.55 -6.69
CA CYS A 24 3.45 -3.76 -7.42
C CYS A 24 4.95 -3.96 -7.59
N ASP A 25 5.68 -2.90 -7.99
CA ASP A 25 7.08 -3.03 -8.39
C ASP A 25 8.02 -2.65 -7.25
N GLY A 26 7.66 -1.60 -6.49
CA GLY A 26 8.44 -1.13 -5.34
C GLY A 26 8.26 -2.03 -4.11
N LEU A 27 7.06 -2.03 -3.54
CA LEU A 27 6.75 -2.76 -2.31
C LEU A 27 6.44 -4.24 -2.55
N LYS A 28 6.04 -4.61 -3.77
CA LYS A 28 5.72 -5.98 -4.18
C LYS A 28 4.68 -6.64 -3.28
N VAL A 29 3.61 -5.89 -2.98
CA VAL A 29 2.47 -6.30 -2.13
C VAL A 29 1.13 -6.29 -2.86
N ALA A 30 1.18 -6.09 -4.18
CA ALA A 30 0.00 -6.05 -5.03
C ALA A 30 0.26 -6.69 -6.39
N ILE A 31 -0.81 -7.21 -7.02
CA ILE A 31 -0.82 -7.58 -8.45
C ILE A 31 -1.58 -6.51 -9.21
N ARG A 32 -1.00 -6.00 -10.29
CA ARG A 32 -1.66 -5.03 -11.17
C ARG A 32 -2.44 -5.74 -12.28
N LEU A 33 -3.69 -5.35 -12.47
CA LEU A 33 -4.40 -5.64 -13.72
C LEU A 33 -3.83 -4.75 -14.82
N LYS A 34 -3.29 -5.39 -15.86
CA LYS A 34 -2.79 -4.69 -17.05
C LYS A 34 -3.92 -4.55 -18.06
N PHE A 35 -4.19 -3.32 -18.47
CA PHE A 35 -5.10 -2.98 -19.55
C PHE A 35 -4.62 -1.68 -20.20
N GLU A 36 -4.87 -1.55 -21.50
CA GLU A 36 -4.67 -0.30 -22.25
C GLU A 36 -5.82 0.68 -21.99
N ASP A 37 -5.63 1.93 -22.39
CA ASP A 37 -6.68 2.96 -22.28
C ASP A 37 -7.93 2.50 -23.05
N ASP A 38 -9.10 2.60 -22.39
CA ASP A 38 -10.42 2.14 -22.87
C ASP A 38 -10.59 0.61 -23.06
N GLU A 39 -9.63 -0.23 -22.65
CA GLU A 39 -9.78 -1.69 -22.69
C GLU A 39 -10.62 -2.21 -21.51
N ILE A 40 -11.67 -2.99 -21.82
CA ILE A 40 -12.42 -3.74 -20.82
C ILE A 40 -11.59 -4.97 -20.41
N VAL A 41 -11.27 -5.07 -19.12
CA VAL A 41 -10.58 -6.24 -18.56
C VAL A 41 -11.48 -7.47 -18.65
N GLU A 42 -11.01 -8.49 -19.38
CA GLU A 42 -11.74 -9.75 -19.53
C GLU A 42 -11.93 -10.47 -18.18
N LYS A 43 -13.06 -11.18 -18.06
CA LYS A 43 -13.40 -11.94 -16.84
C LYS A 43 -12.33 -12.98 -16.49
N ASP A 44 -11.72 -13.61 -17.49
CA ASP A 44 -10.76 -14.71 -17.28
C ASP A 44 -9.43 -14.15 -16.76
N LYS A 45 -8.99 -12.99 -17.27
CA LYS A 45 -7.85 -12.23 -16.73
C LYS A 45 -8.10 -11.89 -15.25
N THR A 46 -9.29 -11.39 -14.94
CA THR A 46 -9.69 -11.03 -13.56
C THR A 46 -9.69 -12.26 -12.63
N ALA A 47 -10.31 -13.36 -13.06
CA ALA A 47 -10.37 -14.60 -12.29
C ALA A 47 -8.97 -15.18 -12.01
N ASN A 48 -8.07 -15.13 -12.99
CA ASN A 48 -6.69 -15.59 -12.85
C ASN A 48 -5.91 -14.75 -11.83
N VAL A 49 -6.04 -13.42 -11.86
CA VAL A 49 -5.38 -12.54 -10.88
C VAL A 49 -5.91 -12.77 -9.47
N ILE A 50 -7.23 -12.91 -9.31
CA ILE A 50 -7.83 -13.23 -8.01
C ILE A 50 -7.30 -14.58 -7.51
N LYS A 51 -7.30 -15.62 -8.36
CA LYS A 51 -6.80 -16.94 -7.98
C LYS A 51 -5.31 -16.90 -7.61
N CYS A 52 -4.48 -16.19 -8.37
CA CYS A 52 -3.07 -16.01 -8.05
C CYS A 52 -2.86 -15.33 -6.70
N LEU A 53 -3.63 -14.26 -6.43
CA LEU A 53 -3.53 -13.52 -5.17
C LEU A 53 -4.01 -14.37 -3.98
N MET A 54 -5.09 -15.13 -4.13
CA MET A 54 -5.70 -15.89 -3.04
C MET A 54 -4.95 -17.20 -2.76
N GLU A 55 -4.67 -17.98 -3.80
CA GLU A 55 -4.19 -19.38 -3.69
C GLU A 55 -2.75 -19.56 -4.17
N GLY A 56 -2.23 -18.66 -4.99
CA GLY A 56 -0.89 -18.77 -5.57
C GLY A 56 0.25 -18.49 -4.59
N GLU A 57 1.42 -19.07 -4.89
CA GLU A 57 2.66 -18.83 -4.13
C GLU A 57 3.10 -17.36 -4.17
N GLU A 58 2.85 -16.67 -5.28
CA GLU A 58 3.09 -15.23 -5.38
C GLU A 58 2.19 -14.47 -4.39
N GLY A 59 0.89 -14.80 -4.36
CA GLY A 59 -0.07 -14.23 -3.41
C GLY A 59 0.30 -14.46 -1.94
N LYS A 60 0.84 -15.64 -1.62
CA LYS A 60 1.39 -15.95 -0.30
C LYS A 60 2.58 -15.04 0.04
N THR A 61 3.52 -14.88 -0.88
CA THR A 61 4.67 -13.98 -0.71
C THR A 61 4.23 -12.53 -0.49
N MET A 62 3.21 -12.07 -1.22
CA MET A 62 2.64 -10.74 -1.04
C MET A 62 1.97 -10.56 0.33
N ARG A 63 1.24 -11.57 0.82
CA ARG A 63 0.67 -11.55 2.18
C ARG A 63 1.74 -11.40 3.24
N ASP A 64 2.85 -12.13 3.12
CA ASP A 64 3.91 -12.07 4.12
C ASP A 64 4.60 -10.69 4.13
N ARG A 65 4.86 -10.10 2.96
CA ARG A 65 5.32 -8.71 2.88
C ARG A 65 4.31 -7.72 3.45
N MET A 66 3.02 -7.92 3.18
CA MET A 66 1.98 -7.03 3.69
C MET A 66 1.82 -7.14 5.22
N LYS A 67 2.03 -8.32 5.81
CA LYS A 67 2.12 -8.48 7.27
C LYS A 67 3.30 -7.69 7.85
N SER A 68 4.49 -7.77 7.24
CA SER A 68 5.63 -6.95 7.68
C SER A 68 5.32 -5.46 7.58
N LEU A 69 4.68 -5.00 6.49
CA LEU A 69 4.23 -3.61 6.36
C LEU A 69 3.19 -3.21 7.41
N LYS A 70 2.29 -4.12 7.79
CA LYS A 70 1.37 -3.91 8.92
C LYS A 70 2.15 -3.67 10.21
N ASP A 71 3.14 -4.52 10.51
CA ASP A 71 3.94 -4.39 11.73
C ASP A 71 4.74 -3.08 11.74
N TYR A 72 5.32 -2.68 10.60
CA TYR A 72 5.97 -1.38 10.49
C TYR A 72 5.00 -0.22 10.69
N ALA A 73 3.79 -0.29 10.10
CA ALA A 73 2.79 0.76 10.26
C ALA A 73 2.36 0.92 11.72
N VAL A 74 2.07 -0.19 12.41
CA VAL A 74 1.70 -0.16 13.85
C VAL A 74 2.84 0.40 14.70
N ASN A 75 4.09 -0.04 14.45
CA ASN A 75 5.24 0.45 15.19
C ASN A 75 5.59 1.93 14.91
N ALA A 76 5.26 2.45 13.74
CA ALA A 76 5.51 3.85 13.41
C ALA A 76 4.54 4.79 14.12
N VAL A 77 3.30 4.34 14.40
CA VAL A 77 2.23 5.20 14.96
C VAL A 77 1.93 4.98 16.45
N LYS A 78 2.56 4.01 17.10
CA LYS A 78 2.46 3.81 18.56
C LYS A 78 3.12 4.96 19.33
N ASP A 79 2.90 4.98 20.65
CA ASP A 79 3.64 5.86 21.56
C ASP A 79 5.15 5.61 21.40
N GLU A 80 5.92 6.69 21.27
CA GLU A 80 7.35 6.68 20.90
C GLU A 80 7.68 6.14 19.48
N GLY A 81 6.67 5.91 18.64
CA GLY A 81 6.83 5.55 17.24
C GLY A 81 7.36 6.71 16.39
N SER A 82 8.08 6.37 15.31
CA SER A 82 8.77 7.37 14.48
C SER A 82 7.84 8.41 13.85
N SER A 83 6.66 8.00 13.38
CA SER A 83 5.69 8.94 12.80
C SER A 83 5.11 9.89 13.85
N ILE A 84 4.85 9.38 15.06
CA ILE A 84 4.40 10.21 16.19
C ILE A 84 5.48 11.20 16.60
N GLN A 85 6.73 10.73 16.77
CA GLN A 85 7.85 11.60 17.15
C GLN A 85 8.10 12.71 16.13
N ASN A 86 8.10 12.38 14.83
CA ASN A 86 8.30 13.37 13.79
C ASN A 86 7.19 14.43 13.77
N LEU A 87 5.93 14.01 13.95
CA LEU A 87 4.81 14.93 14.00
C LEU A 87 4.84 15.80 15.27
N SER A 88 5.18 15.22 16.43
CA SER A 88 5.34 15.96 17.68
C SER A 88 6.46 16.99 17.59
N GLN A 89 7.61 16.64 16.98
CA GLN A 89 8.70 17.59 16.76
C GLN A 89 8.25 18.78 15.90
N LEU A 90 7.50 18.52 14.82
CA LEU A 90 6.94 19.57 13.98
C LEU A 90 5.96 20.47 14.76
N ALA A 91 5.08 19.88 15.57
CA ALA A 91 4.14 20.63 16.40
C ALA A 91 4.89 21.53 17.41
N SER A 92 5.89 21.00 18.11
CA SER A 92 6.71 21.77 19.04
C SER A 92 7.48 22.90 18.36
N GLN A 93 7.97 22.69 17.13
CA GLN A 93 8.55 23.77 16.34
C GLN A 93 7.52 24.88 16.09
N TRP A 94 6.30 24.55 15.65
CA TRP A 94 5.26 25.53 15.41
C TRP A 94 4.84 26.30 16.67
N GLU A 95 4.74 25.64 17.81
CA GLU A 95 4.49 26.30 19.10
C GLU A 95 5.59 27.33 19.42
N SER A 96 6.86 26.96 19.19
CA SER A 96 7.98 27.89 19.39
C SER A 96 7.99 29.08 18.42
N PHE A 97 7.47 28.92 17.20
CA PHE A 97 7.35 30.02 16.21
C PHE A 97 6.13 30.91 16.48
N GLY A 98 5.08 30.35 17.08
CA GLY A 98 3.78 30.99 17.26
C GLY A 98 3.68 32.00 18.41
N GLY A 99 4.62 32.00 19.36
CA GLY A 99 4.66 33.01 20.43
C GLY A 99 3.31 33.24 21.13
N ILE A 100 2.74 32.17 21.69
CA ILE A 100 1.88 32.24 22.89
C ILE A 100 2.53 31.36 23.94
#